data_AF-F7X7D5-F1
#
_entry.id   AF-F7X7D5-F1
#
_cell.length_a   1.000
_cell.length_b   1.000
_cell.length_c   1.000
_cell.angle_alpha   90.00
_cell.angle_beta   90.00
_cell.angle_gamma   90.00
#
_symmetry.space_group_name_H-M   'P 1'
#
loop_
_entity.id
_entity.type
_entity.pdbx_description
1 polymer ?
#
loop_
_entity_poly.entity_id
_entity_poly.type
_entity_poly.pdbx_seq_one_letter_code
_entity_poly.pdbx_strand_id
1 'polypeptide(L)'
;MQRVAEKGSSEQQVPTGLTVGDLVRNPNFPQILQAGARTLIALNDLFPRVARLVASHQKWMLTQAAYSLHLERDVNNPESGITAARLLKFMRDTGGASRNTAAAFLAELVAYKMLQPASGGRTKRARPLEPTEVSETAMRLWFKSQMSTIDLLDGGTRVERVEADKSIFERAQPLAARRLLSDSRWTTPPKGVAIFVWSESGGVILDDLMTRVSEFAPMDGKVWVEVSLAKLAEHYLISNTHVRRIFARADAAGFLGKSEDGRRGRFWLSARLIEEYVSWQAVKIEALASAYDQASDWAA
;
A
#
# COMPACT_ATOMS: atom_id res chain seq x y z
N MET A 1 24.30 -27.97 -51.60
CA MET A 1 24.97 -27.02 -50.70
C MET A 1 24.09 -25.79 -50.51
N GLN A 2 23.35 -25.70 -49.40
CA GLN A 2 22.80 -24.44 -48.84
C GLN A 2 22.13 -24.82 -47.51
N ARG A 3 22.87 -24.66 -46.41
CA ARG A 3 22.77 -23.58 -45.41
C ARG A 3 21.52 -23.70 -44.52
N VAL A 4 21.80 -24.28 -43.36
CA VAL A 4 21.11 -24.23 -42.08
C VAL A 4 20.50 -22.85 -41.82
N ALA A 5 19.20 -22.81 -41.52
CA ALA A 5 18.56 -21.64 -40.92
C ALA A 5 18.62 -21.81 -39.40
N GLU A 6 19.56 -21.11 -38.78
CA GLU A 6 19.60 -20.87 -37.34
C GLU A 6 18.38 -20.03 -36.96
N LYS A 7 17.53 -20.59 -36.09
CA LYS A 7 16.46 -19.84 -35.43
C LYS A 7 17.12 -18.96 -34.37
N GLY A 8 17.38 -17.71 -34.75
CA GLY A 8 17.80 -16.66 -33.83
C GLY A 8 16.83 -16.56 -32.65
N SER A 9 17.40 -16.79 -31.47
CA SER A 9 17.00 -16.31 -30.15
C SER A 9 15.95 -15.19 -30.19
N SER A 10 14.78 -15.49 -29.63
CA SER A 10 13.83 -14.49 -29.15
C SER A 10 14.55 -13.57 -28.18
N GLU A 11 14.79 -12.33 -28.60
CA GLU A 11 15.14 -11.23 -27.71
C GLU A 11 14.10 -11.19 -26.59
N GLN A 12 14.51 -11.65 -25.41
CA GLN A 12 13.82 -11.31 -24.18
C GLN A 12 13.97 -9.79 -24.04
N GLN A 13 12.91 -9.04 -24.37
CA GLN A 13 12.80 -7.65 -23.97
C GLN A 13 13.05 -7.58 -22.47
N VAL A 14 14.22 -7.06 -22.08
CA VAL A 14 14.54 -6.70 -20.71
C VAL A 14 13.48 -5.69 -20.27
N PRO A 15 12.75 -5.88 -19.16
CA PRO A 15 11.79 -4.90 -18.71
C PRO A 15 12.51 -3.58 -18.40
N THR A 16 12.20 -2.52 -19.13
CA THR A 16 12.59 -1.16 -18.78
C THR A 16 11.74 -0.74 -17.58
N GLY A 17 12.30 -0.73 -16.38
CA GLY A 17 11.61 -0.32 -15.14
C GLY A 17 12.18 -0.95 -13.88
N LEU A 18 11.87 -0.37 -12.71
CA LEU A 18 12.26 -0.91 -11.40
C LEU A 18 11.58 -2.27 -11.17
N THR A 19 12.38 -3.34 -11.02
CA THR A 19 11.85 -4.67 -10.70
C THR A 19 11.96 -5.00 -9.22
N VAL A 20 11.11 -5.90 -8.71
CA VAL A 20 11.19 -6.44 -7.34
C VAL A 20 12.59 -7.00 -7.07
N GLY A 21 13.17 -7.71 -8.04
CA GLY A 21 14.51 -8.29 -7.90
C GLY A 21 15.59 -7.23 -7.73
N ASP A 22 15.54 -6.14 -8.49
CA ASP A 22 16.49 -5.03 -8.39
C ASP A 22 16.34 -4.28 -7.07
N LEU A 23 15.09 -4.02 -6.66
CA LEU A 23 14.77 -3.34 -5.41
C LEU A 23 15.29 -4.12 -4.19
N VAL A 24 15.06 -5.43 -4.14
CA VAL A 24 15.52 -6.28 -3.03
C VAL A 24 17.05 -6.40 -2.98
N ARG A 25 17.73 -6.34 -4.13
CA ARG A 25 19.21 -6.33 -4.20
C ARG A 25 19.84 -4.99 -3.86
N ASN A 26 19.07 -3.90 -3.87
CA ASN A 26 19.59 -2.57 -3.57
C ASN A 26 19.83 -2.45 -2.04
N PRO A 27 21.09 -2.30 -1.59
CA PRO A 27 21.42 -2.26 -0.16
C PRO A 27 20.85 -1.03 0.57
N ASN A 28 20.48 0.02 -0.16
CA ASN A 28 19.89 1.24 0.40
C ASN A 28 18.36 1.18 0.47
N PHE A 29 17.73 0.17 -0.13
CA PHE A 29 16.27 0.10 -0.21
C PHE A 29 15.58 0.04 1.16
N PRO A 30 16.07 -0.71 2.17
CA PRO A 30 15.48 -0.66 3.52
C PRO A 30 15.44 0.75 4.13
N GLN A 31 16.51 1.53 3.96
CA GLN A 31 16.61 2.91 4.45
C GLN A 31 15.69 3.84 3.67
N ILE A 32 15.51 3.62 2.37
CA ILE A 32 14.55 4.39 1.56
C ILE A 32 13.11 4.06 1.95
N LEU A 33 12.78 2.78 2.16
CA LEU A 33 11.48 2.36 2.69
C LEU A 33 11.25 2.97 4.08
N GLN A 34 12.28 3.05 4.91
CA GLN A 34 12.20 3.72 6.21
C GLN A 34 11.84 5.20 6.08
N ALA A 35 12.46 5.92 5.15
CA ALA A 35 12.14 7.32 4.88
C ALA A 35 10.69 7.47 4.38
N GLY A 36 10.28 6.63 3.42
CA GLY A 36 8.90 6.61 2.91
C GLY A 36 7.86 6.28 3.99
N ALA A 37 8.16 5.34 4.89
CA ALA A 37 7.32 5.01 6.03
C ALA A 37 7.13 6.20 6.99
N ARG A 38 8.19 6.97 7.28
CA ARG A 38 8.07 8.21 8.07
C ARG A 38 7.15 9.23 7.40
N THR A 39 7.27 9.40 6.08
CA THR A 39 6.37 10.29 5.32
C THR A 39 4.92 9.81 5.38
N LEU A 40 4.68 8.50 5.26
CA LEU A 40 3.33 7.93 5.36
C LEU A 40 2.72 8.09 6.76
N ILE A 41 3.51 7.92 7.82
CA ILE A 41 3.06 8.15 9.21
C ILE A 41 2.72 9.63 9.40
N ALA A 42 3.53 10.55 8.90
CA ALA A 42 3.21 11.98 8.96
C ALA A 42 1.90 12.31 8.20
N LEU A 43 1.64 11.67 7.04
CA LEU A 43 0.36 11.81 6.34
C LEU A 43 -0.81 11.24 7.15
N ASN A 44 -0.63 10.10 7.82
CA ASN A 44 -1.62 9.53 8.72
C ASN A 44 -1.99 10.51 9.86
N ASP A 45 -0.99 11.21 10.41
CA ASP A 45 -1.18 12.17 11.49
C ASP A 45 -1.92 13.44 11.02
N LEU A 46 -1.76 13.83 9.75
CA LEU A 46 -2.53 14.92 9.13
C LEU A 46 -3.99 14.52 8.87
N PHE A 47 -4.24 13.25 8.54
CA PHE A 47 -5.56 12.74 8.16
C PHE A 47 -6.00 11.51 8.98
N PRO A 48 -6.08 11.58 10.31
CA PRO A 48 -6.31 10.42 11.18
C PRO A 48 -7.68 9.76 10.97
N ARG A 49 -8.66 10.52 10.43
CA ARG A 49 -9.95 9.94 10.03
C ARG A 49 -9.87 9.13 8.74
N VAL A 50 -9.05 9.59 7.80
CA VAL A 50 -8.82 8.94 6.49
C VAL A 50 -8.02 7.65 6.67
N ALA A 51 -7.20 7.55 7.72
CA ALA A 51 -6.50 6.31 8.10
C ALA A 51 -7.42 5.08 8.15
N ARG A 52 -8.73 5.26 8.42
CA ARG A 52 -9.75 4.20 8.38
C ARG A 52 -9.86 3.52 7.01
N LEU A 53 -9.62 4.23 5.90
CA LEU A 53 -9.60 3.68 4.55
C LEU A 53 -8.54 2.60 4.38
N VAL A 54 -7.46 2.66 5.16
CA VAL A 54 -6.28 1.82 5.02
C VAL A 54 -5.93 1.11 6.34
N ALA A 55 -6.90 1.00 7.26
CA ALA A 55 -6.66 0.47 8.60
C ALA A 55 -6.21 -0.99 8.61
N SER A 56 -6.56 -1.77 7.59
CA SER A 56 -6.03 -3.11 7.37
C SER A 56 -5.74 -3.32 5.89
N HIS A 57 -4.96 -4.33 5.54
CA HIS A 57 -4.62 -4.64 4.14
C HIS A 57 -5.87 -4.88 3.30
N GLN A 58 -6.89 -5.52 3.88
CA GLN A 58 -8.18 -5.71 3.22
C GLN A 58 -8.85 -4.38 2.87
N LYS A 59 -8.89 -3.43 3.83
CA LYS A 59 -9.44 -2.09 3.61
C LYS A 59 -8.59 -1.29 2.62
N TRP A 60 -7.27 -1.40 2.69
CA TRP A 60 -6.35 -0.80 1.71
C TRP A 60 -6.67 -1.27 0.28
N MET A 61 -6.84 -2.59 0.08
CA MET A 61 -7.20 -3.15 -1.23
C MET A 61 -8.55 -2.64 -1.73
N LEU A 62 -9.56 -2.64 -0.88
CA LEU A 62 -10.89 -2.12 -1.22
C LEU A 62 -10.86 -0.62 -1.53
N THR A 63 -10.03 0.15 -0.83
CA THR A 63 -9.82 1.57 -1.09
C THR A 63 -9.20 1.78 -2.46
N GLN A 64 -8.11 1.09 -2.80
CA GLN A 64 -7.47 1.23 -4.12
C GLN A 64 -8.42 0.85 -5.27
N ALA A 65 -9.21 -0.21 -5.11
CA ALA A 65 -10.22 -0.61 -6.07
C ALA A 65 -11.35 0.44 -6.20
N ALA A 66 -11.81 1.03 -5.08
CA ALA A 66 -12.81 2.09 -5.10
C ALA A 66 -12.30 3.35 -5.81
N TYR A 67 -11.06 3.77 -5.56
CA TYR A 67 -10.46 4.90 -6.28
C TYR A 67 -10.29 4.62 -7.77
N SER A 68 -9.88 3.40 -8.14
CA SER A 68 -9.80 3.02 -9.56
C SER A 68 -11.16 3.13 -10.24
N LEU A 69 -12.23 2.64 -9.60
CA LEU A 69 -13.59 2.77 -10.12
C LEU A 69 -14.05 4.24 -10.21
N HIS A 70 -13.68 5.08 -9.25
CA HIS A 70 -14.03 6.50 -9.26
C HIS A 70 -13.35 7.26 -10.40
N LEU A 71 -12.05 7.04 -10.60
CA LEU A 71 -11.26 7.71 -11.63
C LEU A 71 -11.63 7.24 -13.04
N GLU A 72 -12.06 5.99 -13.20
CA GLU A 72 -12.56 5.44 -14.46
C GLU A 72 -14.08 5.64 -14.67
N ARG A 73 -14.71 6.53 -13.89
CA ARG A 73 -16.16 6.77 -13.99
C ARG A 73 -16.52 7.43 -15.32
N ASP A 74 -17.48 6.84 -16.02
CA ASP A 74 -18.16 7.46 -17.15
C ASP A 74 -19.33 8.32 -16.64
N VAL A 75 -19.20 9.63 -16.78
CA VAL A 75 -20.21 10.61 -16.34
C VAL A 75 -21.56 10.43 -17.02
N ASN A 76 -21.60 9.81 -18.21
CA ASN A 76 -22.83 9.55 -18.97
C ASN A 76 -23.50 8.23 -18.56
N ASN A 77 -22.82 7.39 -17.78
CA ASN A 77 -23.33 6.13 -17.29
C ASN A 77 -23.47 6.14 -15.76
N PRO A 78 -24.70 6.31 -15.21
CA PRO A 78 -24.94 6.32 -13.76
C PRO A 78 -24.59 5.01 -13.05
N GLU A 79 -24.46 3.89 -13.77
CA GLU A 79 -24.04 2.60 -13.21
C GLU A 79 -22.51 2.45 -13.18
N SER A 80 -21.76 3.38 -13.77
CA SER A 80 -20.30 3.47 -13.67
C SER A 80 -19.85 4.08 -12.34
N GLY A 81 -18.56 4.02 -12.02
CA GLY A 81 -18.05 4.53 -10.74
C GLY A 81 -18.12 3.54 -9.59
N ILE A 82 -18.09 4.07 -8.36
CA ILE A 82 -18.12 3.26 -7.13
C ILE A 82 -19.55 2.79 -6.85
N THR A 83 -19.80 1.51 -7.06
CA THR A 83 -20.99 0.81 -6.56
C THR A 83 -20.57 -0.48 -5.86
N ALA A 84 -21.39 -0.98 -4.93
CA ALA A 84 -21.08 -2.23 -4.23
C ALA A 84 -20.92 -3.42 -5.21
N ALA A 85 -21.75 -3.45 -6.27
CA ALA A 85 -21.68 -4.49 -7.30
C ALA A 85 -20.37 -4.42 -8.11
N ARG A 86 -19.94 -3.21 -8.51
CA ARG A 86 -18.69 -3.01 -9.26
C ARG A 86 -17.46 -3.22 -8.40
N LEU A 87 -17.46 -2.76 -7.15
CA LEU A 87 -16.35 -3.01 -6.21
C LEU A 87 -16.16 -4.51 -5.98
N LEU A 88 -17.25 -5.24 -5.76
CA LEU A 88 -17.20 -6.69 -5.64
C LEU A 88 -16.71 -7.36 -6.93
N LYS A 89 -17.20 -6.91 -8.10
CA LYS A 89 -16.75 -7.45 -9.39
C LYS A 89 -15.24 -7.23 -9.54
N PHE A 90 -14.77 -6.00 -9.33
CA PHE A 90 -13.36 -5.65 -9.38
C PHE A 90 -12.54 -6.59 -8.49
N MET A 91 -12.94 -6.72 -7.22
CA MET A 91 -12.22 -7.55 -6.27
C MET A 91 -12.20 -9.01 -6.72
N ARG A 92 -13.30 -9.61 -7.19
CA ARG A 92 -13.29 -11.00 -7.70
C ARG A 92 -12.36 -11.17 -8.91
N ASP A 93 -12.42 -10.23 -9.85
CA ASP A 93 -11.61 -10.27 -11.08
C ASP A 93 -10.11 -10.12 -10.75
N THR A 94 -9.79 -9.48 -9.62
CA THR A 94 -8.43 -9.30 -9.09
C THR A 94 -8.20 -10.12 -7.80
N GLY A 95 -8.82 -11.29 -7.64
CA GLY A 95 -8.46 -12.24 -6.57
C GLY A 95 -8.79 -11.86 -5.11
N GLY A 96 -9.64 -10.86 -4.86
CA GLY A 96 -10.00 -10.34 -3.54
C GLY A 96 -11.48 -10.46 -3.12
N ALA A 97 -11.69 -10.49 -1.79
CA ALA A 97 -12.88 -10.29 -0.94
C ALA A 97 -14.31 -10.77 -1.35
N SER A 98 -15.09 -11.18 -0.35
CA SER A 98 -16.50 -11.60 -0.50
C SER A 98 -17.49 -10.44 -0.68
N ARG A 99 -18.70 -10.73 -1.20
CA ARG A 99 -19.81 -9.76 -1.42
C ARG A 99 -20.19 -8.97 -0.17
N ASN A 100 -20.26 -9.64 0.97
CA ASN A 100 -20.72 -9.03 2.22
C ASN A 100 -19.71 -8.01 2.77
N THR A 101 -18.42 -8.21 2.47
CA THR A 101 -17.34 -7.31 2.87
C THR A 101 -17.40 -5.97 2.11
N ALA A 102 -17.65 -6.00 0.79
CA ALA A 102 -17.63 -4.78 -0.03
C ALA A 102 -18.76 -3.80 0.32
N ALA A 103 -19.99 -4.30 0.54
CA ALA A 103 -21.12 -3.45 0.90
C ALA A 103 -20.97 -2.84 2.30
N ALA A 104 -20.53 -3.64 3.29
CA ALA A 104 -20.29 -3.17 4.64
C ALA A 104 -19.18 -2.10 4.68
N PHE A 105 -18.10 -2.33 3.93
CA PHE A 105 -17.01 -1.36 3.80
C PHE A 105 -17.48 -0.02 3.22
N LEU A 106 -18.22 -0.02 2.10
CA LEU A 106 -18.73 1.24 1.54
C LEU A 106 -19.69 1.96 2.49
N ALA A 107 -20.56 1.21 3.19
CA ALA A 107 -21.45 1.79 4.19
C ALA A 107 -20.69 2.44 5.35
N GLU A 108 -19.63 1.80 5.83
CA GLU A 108 -18.70 2.35 6.83
C GLU A 108 -18.10 3.68 6.35
N LEU A 109 -17.58 3.73 5.13
CA LEU A 109 -16.96 4.95 4.58
C LEU A 109 -17.94 6.10 4.39
N VAL A 110 -19.19 5.82 4.02
CA VAL A 110 -20.25 6.82 3.96
C VAL A 110 -20.59 7.34 5.36
N ALA A 111 -20.71 6.44 6.35
CA ALA A 111 -21.00 6.82 7.74
C ALA A 111 -19.91 7.72 8.34
N TYR A 112 -18.64 7.49 7.99
CA TYR A 112 -17.51 8.32 8.40
C TYR A 112 -17.23 9.52 7.49
N LYS A 113 -18.09 9.82 6.51
CA LYS A 113 -17.98 10.95 5.56
C LYS A 113 -16.70 10.91 4.71
N MET A 114 -16.20 9.72 4.41
CA MET A 114 -15.08 9.51 3.49
C MET A 114 -15.57 9.33 2.05
N LEU A 115 -16.78 8.80 1.87
CA LEU A 115 -17.48 8.75 0.59
C LEU A 115 -18.82 9.48 0.69
N GLN A 116 -19.30 9.98 -0.44
CA GLN A 116 -20.61 10.64 -0.57
C GLN A 116 -21.31 10.22 -1.88
N PRO A 117 -22.64 10.32 -1.98
CA PRO A 117 -23.33 10.11 -3.25
C PRO A 117 -22.92 11.17 -4.27
N ALA A 118 -22.57 10.74 -5.47
CA ALA A 118 -22.17 11.65 -6.53
C ALA A 118 -23.25 12.67 -6.93
N SER A 119 -22.79 13.82 -7.41
CA SER A 119 -23.66 14.84 -8.00
C SER A 119 -24.28 14.36 -9.33
N GLY A 120 -25.50 14.82 -9.65
CA GLY A 120 -26.15 14.61 -10.96
C GLY A 120 -27.05 13.37 -11.16
N GLY A 121 -27.22 12.49 -10.16
CA GLY A 121 -28.06 11.28 -10.33
C GLY A 121 -29.57 11.51 -10.19
N ARG A 122 -30.39 10.79 -10.97
CA ARG A 122 -31.87 10.85 -10.97
C ARG A 122 -32.52 10.53 -9.61
N THR A 123 -31.89 9.69 -8.77
CA THR A 123 -32.35 9.39 -7.39
C THR A 123 -31.17 9.20 -6.43
N LYS A 124 -31.38 9.36 -5.11
CA LYS A 124 -30.31 9.14 -4.09
C LYS A 124 -29.83 7.68 -3.99
N ARG A 125 -30.70 6.69 -4.27
CA ARG A 125 -30.37 5.26 -4.19
C ARG A 125 -29.59 4.71 -5.39
N ALA A 126 -29.66 5.38 -6.53
CA ALA A 126 -29.02 4.96 -7.78
C ALA A 126 -27.76 5.77 -8.12
N ARG A 127 -27.23 6.57 -7.18
CA ARG A 127 -26.01 7.35 -7.38
C ARG A 127 -24.78 6.51 -7.06
N PRO A 128 -23.75 6.49 -7.93
CA PRO A 128 -22.45 5.98 -7.54
C PRO A 128 -21.89 6.84 -6.41
N LEU A 129 -21.01 6.27 -5.61
CA LEU A 129 -20.27 7.01 -4.60
C LEU A 129 -19.07 7.72 -5.23
N GLU A 130 -18.67 8.83 -4.62
CA GLU A 130 -17.42 9.53 -4.90
C GLU A 130 -16.68 9.84 -3.59
N PRO A 131 -15.34 9.89 -3.61
CA PRO A 131 -14.56 10.39 -2.48
C PRO A 131 -14.97 11.81 -2.10
N THR A 132 -14.94 12.10 -0.79
CA THR A 132 -14.98 13.49 -0.33
C THR A 132 -13.66 14.20 -0.64
N GLU A 133 -13.67 15.53 -0.70
CA GLU A 133 -12.46 16.33 -1.00
C GLU A 133 -11.27 15.99 -0.10
N VAL A 134 -11.51 15.78 1.20
CA VAL A 134 -10.48 15.37 2.16
C VAL A 134 -9.91 13.98 1.83
N SER A 135 -10.76 13.06 1.39
CA SER A 135 -10.34 11.70 1.03
C SER A 135 -9.53 11.74 -0.26
N GLU A 136 -9.98 12.49 -1.27
CA GLU A 136 -9.28 12.66 -2.53
C GLU A 136 -7.91 13.31 -2.32
N THR A 137 -7.84 14.38 -1.53
CA THR A 137 -6.59 15.06 -1.17
C THR A 137 -5.61 14.08 -0.53
N ALA A 138 -6.07 13.28 0.44
CA ALA A 138 -5.23 12.30 1.11
C ALA A 138 -4.74 11.19 0.17
N MET A 139 -5.57 10.72 -0.77
CA MET A 139 -5.13 9.73 -1.76
C MET A 139 -4.09 10.30 -2.73
N ARG A 140 -4.26 11.55 -3.18
CA ARG A 140 -3.26 12.25 -4.01
C ARG A 140 -1.94 12.44 -3.27
N LEU A 141 -1.98 12.84 -1.99
CA LEU A 141 -0.80 12.97 -1.15
C LEU A 141 -0.11 11.62 -0.89
N TRP A 142 -0.88 10.56 -0.67
CA TRP A 142 -0.36 9.20 -0.58
C TRP A 142 0.40 8.81 -1.85
N PHE A 143 -0.21 9.01 -3.03
CA PHE A 143 0.41 8.68 -4.32
C PHE A 143 1.70 9.49 -4.53
N LYS A 144 1.66 10.80 -4.28
CA LYS A 144 2.86 11.67 -4.32
C LYS A 144 3.96 11.19 -3.37
N SER A 145 3.61 10.76 -2.15
CA SER A 145 4.57 10.18 -1.20
C SER A 145 5.21 8.89 -1.73
N GLN A 146 4.46 8.07 -2.48
CA GLN A 146 5.05 6.92 -3.16
C GLN A 146 6.03 7.36 -4.26
N MET A 147 5.69 8.40 -5.05
CA MET A 147 6.61 8.95 -6.05
C MET A 147 7.88 9.49 -5.41
N SER A 148 7.77 10.18 -4.28
CA SER A 148 8.92 10.65 -3.50
C SER A 148 9.81 9.49 -3.04
N THR A 149 9.23 8.37 -2.63
CA THR A 149 10.00 7.14 -2.29
C THR A 149 10.74 6.58 -3.51
N ILE A 150 10.14 6.64 -4.69
CA ILE A 150 10.75 6.18 -5.94
C ILE A 150 11.86 7.14 -6.39
N ASP A 151 11.65 8.45 -6.27
CA ASP A 151 12.67 9.46 -6.59
C ASP A 151 13.90 9.34 -5.68
N LEU A 152 13.74 8.90 -4.42
CA LEU A 152 14.86 8.56 -3.54
C LEU A 152 15.67 7.33 -4.01
N LEU A 153 15.10 6.46 -4.83
CA LEU A 153 15.79 5.28 -5.37
C LEU A 153 16.67 5.62 -6.56
N ASP A 154 16.20 6.49 -7.46
CA ASP A 154 16.83 6.71 -8.77
C ASP A 154 17.13 8.18 -9.09
N GLY A 155 16.89 9.11 -8.15
CA GLY A 155 17.11 10.54 -8.35
C GLY A 155 16.09 11.19 -9.30
N GLY A 156 14.93 10.56 -9.51
CA GLY A 156 13.88 11.04 -10.41
C GLY A 156 13.19 12.34 -9.96
N THR A 157 12.32 12.83 -10.83
CA THR A 157 11.53 14.07 -10.64
C THR A 157 10.02 13.79 -10.68
N ARG A 158 9.59 12.59 -10.25
CA ARG A 158 8.18 12.17 -10.38
C ARG A 158 7.27 13.02 -9.53
N VAL A 159 7.71 13.45 -8.35
CA VAL A 159 6.97 14.38 -7.49
C VAL A 159 6.63 15.67 -8.23
N GLU A 160 7.64 16.33 -8.81
CA GLU A 160 7.46 17.60 -9.54
C GLU A 160 6.48 17.43 -10.71
N ARG A 161 6.59 16.32 -11.45
CA ARG A 161 5.71 16.02 -12.58
C ARG A 161 4.26 15.78 -12.16
N VAL A 162 4.03 15.01 -11.09
CA VAL A 162 2.66 14.78 -10.57
C VAL A 162 2.02 16.06 -10.02
N GLU A 163 2.83 16.99 -9.51
CA GLU A 163 2.35 18.31 -9.08
C GLU A 163 1.98 19.21 -10.26
N ALA A 164 2.81 19.19 -11.32
CA ALA A 164 2.57 19.95 -12.53
C ALA A 164 1.39 19.43 -13.36
N ASP A 165 1.22 18.10 -13.43
CA ASP A 165 0.14 17.44 -14.16
C ASP A 165 -0.65 16.46 -13.27
N LYS A 166 -1.79 16.93 -12.77
CA LYS A 166 -2.72 16.14 -11.94
C LYS A 166 -3.29 14.92 -12.68
N SER A 167 -3.32 14.93 -14.01
CA SER A 167 -3.88 13.83 -14.80
C SER A 167 -2.98 12.58 -14.80
N ILE A 168 -1.69 12.72 -14.45
CA ILE A 168 -0.80 11.56 -14.23
C ILE A 168 -1.35 10.68 -13.11
N PHE A 169 -1.77 11.26 -11.98
CA PHE A 169 -2.39 10.48 -10.89
C PHE A 169 -3.65 9.77 -11.36
N GLU A 170 -4.51 10.46 -12.11
CA GLU A 170 -5.81 9.95 -12.56
C GLU A 170 -5.65 8.74 -13.49
N ARG A 171 -4.59 8.73 -14.31
CA ARG A 171 -4.23 7.58 -15.17
C ARG A 171 -3.45 6.50 -14.43
N ALA A 172 -2.50 6.88 -13.57
CA ALA A 172 -1.60 5.93 -12.90
C ALA A 172 -2.29 5.14 -11.78
N GLN A 173 -3.15 5.77 -10.99
CA GLN A 173 -3.76 5.11 -9.82
C GLN A 173 -4.57 3.85 -10.23
N PRO A 174 -5.44 3.89 -11.26
CA PRO A 174 -6.15 2.69 -11.71
C PRO A 174 -5.22 1.58 -12.20
N LEU A 175 -4.15 1.94 -12.93
CA LEU A 175 -3.14 0.98 -13.41
C LEU A 175 -2.42 0.30 -12.25
N ALA A 176 -1.96 1.07 -11.26
CA ALA A 176 -1.29 0.55 -10.07
C ALA A 176 -2.22 -0.36 -9.25
N ALA A 177 -3.48 0.07 -9.03
CA ALA A 177 -4.47 -0.70 -8.29
C ALA A 177 -4.72 -2.06 -8.95
N ARG A 178 -4.92 -2.11 -10.27
CA ARG A 178 -5.14 -3.38 -10.99
C ARG A 178 -3.94 -4.31 -10.88
N ARG A 179 -2.73 -3.78 -11.09
CA ARG A 179 -1.49 -4.55 -10.96
C ARG A 179 -1.36 -5.18 -9.58
N LEU A 180 -1.44 -4.34 -8.54
CA LEU A 180 -1.26 -4.81 -7.16
C LEU A 180 -2.33 -5.80 -6.75
N LEU A 181 -3.58 -5.56 -7.12
CA LEU A 181 -4.66 -6.47 -6.76
C LEU A 181 -4.60 -7.78 -7.55
N SER A 182 -4.07 -7.78 -8.77
CA SER A 182 -3.84 -9.02 -9.52
C SER A 182 -2.60 -9.82 -9.07
N ASP A 183 -1.71 -9.22 -8.27
CA ASP A 183 -0.46 -9.86 -7.85
C ASP A 183 -0.62 -10.57 -6.50
N SER A 184 -0.52 -11.90 -6.51
CA SER A 184 -0.57 -12.73 -5.29
C SER A 184 0.53 -12.39 -4.27
N ARG A 185 1.69 -11.89 -4.72
CA ARG A 185 2.79 -11.45 -3.85
C ARG A 185 2.38 -10.25 -2.99
N TRP A 186 1.44 -9.45 -3.46
CA TRP A 186 0.88 -8.31 -2.73
C TRP A 186 -0.37 -8.70 -1.93
N THR A 187 -1.32 -9.39 -2.56
CA THR A 187 -2.61 -9.73 -1.92
C THR A 187 -2.49 -10.82 -0.85
N THR A 188 -1.46 -11.65 -0.92
CA THR A 188 -1.11 -12.67 0.07
C THR A 188 0.23 -12.32 0.74
N PRO A 189 0.24 -11.41 1.72
CA PRO A 189 1.47 -10.97 2.37
C PRO A 189 2.23 -12.14 3.02
N PRO A 190 3.57 -12.09 3.07
CA PRO A 190 4.38 -13.07 3.80
C PRO A 190 3.97 -13.21 5.27
N LYS A 191 4.26 -14.36 5.89
CA LYS A 191 3.70 -14.77 7.19
C LYS A 191 3.92 -13.70 8.29
N GLY A 192 5.12 -13.15 8.40
CA GLY A 192 5.48 -12.11 9.37
C GLY A 192 4.72 -10.81 9.12
N VAL A 193 4.70 -10.34 7.87
CA VAL A 193 3.93 -9.15 7.46
C VAL A 193 2.43 -9.35 7.71
N ALA A 194 1.89 -10.52 7.36
CA ALA A 194 0.48 -10.89 7.49
C ALA A 194 -0.03 -10.79 8.94
N ILE A 195 0.80 -11.09 9.94
CA ILE A 195 0.41 -10.97 11.37
C ILE A 195 -0.01 -9.53 11.70
N PHE A 196 0.68 -8.56 11.11
CA PHE A 196 0.41 -7.15 11.29
C PHE A 196 -0.71 -6.69 10.36
N VAL A 197 -0.53 -6.78 9.05
CA VAL A 197 -1.35 -6.05 8.08
C VAL A 197 -2.81 -6.53 8.00
N TRP A 198 -3.12 -7.74 8.48
CA TRP A 198 -4.51 -8.21 8.61
C TRP A 198 -5.24 -7.70 9.85
N SER A 199 -4.53 -7.10 10.80
CA SER A 199 -5.10 -6.46 11.98
C SER A 199 -5.36 -4.98 11.72
N GLU A 200 -6.42 -4.41 12.30
CA GLU A 200 -6.67 -2.96 12.22
C GLU A 200 -5.49 -2.17 12.82
N SER A 201 -5.08 -1.11 12.14
CA SER A 201 -3.87 -0.32 12.36
C SER A 201 -2.55 -1.13 12.35
N GLY A 202 -2.57 -2.41 11.98
CA GLY A 202 -1.37 -3.25 12.04
C GLY A 202 -0.33 -2.90 10.98
N GLY A 203 -0.75 -2.49 9.78
CA GLY A 203 0.17 -2.03 8.73
C GLY A 203 0.96 -0.79 9.14
N VAL A 204 0.29 0.23 9.69
CA VAL A 204 0.98 1.44 10.17
C VAL A 204 1.87 1.15 11.39
N ILE A 205 1.49 0.22 12.27
CA ILE A 205 2.36 -0.26 13.35
C ILE A 205 3.63 -0.92 12.80
N LEU A 206 3.50 -1.72 11.73
CA LEU A 206 4.67 -2.35 11.11
C LEU A 206 5.58 -1.30 10.46
N ASP A 207 5.03 -0.34 9.73
CA ASP A 207 5.80 0.79 9.19
C ASP A 207 6.49 1.58 10.32
N ASP A 208 5.80 1.86 11.42
CA ASP A 208 6.34 2.55 12.60
C ASP A 208 7.53 1.79 13.21
N LEU A 209 7.42 0.46 13.34
CA LEU A 209 8.54 -0.38 13.78
C LEU A 209 9.75 -0.25 12.84
N MET A 210 9.53 -0.23 11.52
CA MET A 210 10.62 -0.06 10.55
C MET A 210 11.26 1.33 10.67
N THR A 211 10.50 2.37 11.00
CA THR A 211 11.05 3.73 11.23
C THR A 211 12.01 3.83 12.42
N ARG A 212 11.91 2.90 13.37
CA ARG A 212 12.71 2.84 14.61
C ARG A 212 14.00 2.04 14.47
N VAL A 213 14.19 1.34 13.36
CA VAL A 213 15.41 0.57 13.10
C VAL A 213 16.58 1.55 12.92
N SER A 214 17.56 1.53 13.82
CA SER A 214 18.78 2.35 13.68
C SER A 214 19.75 1.76 12.66
N GLU A 215 19.83 0.42 12.61
CA GLU A 215 20.71 -0.32 11.71
C GLU A 215 19.98 -1.58 11.24
N PHE A 216 19.88 -1.74 9.92
CA PHE A 216 19.20 -2.90 9.31
C PHE A 216 20.08 -4.15 9.27
N ALA A 217 21.39 -4.02 9.53
CA ALA A 217 22.29 -5.17 9.64
C ALA A 217 21.92 -5.97 10.90
N PRO A 218 21.49 -7.24 10.77
CA PRO A 218 21.09 -8.03 11.92
C PRO A 218 22.30 -8.49 12.73
N MET A 219 22.18 -8.44 14.06
CA MET A 219 23.12 -9.07 15.00
C MET A 219 22.48 -10.38 15.50
N ASP A 220 23.10 -11.52 15.23
CA ASP A 220 22.56 -12.85 15.55
C ASP A 220 21.13 -13.06 15.04
N GLY A 221 20.86 -12.59 13.81
CA GLY A 221 19.54 -12.67 13.18
C GLY A 221 18.48 -11.72 13.75
N LYS A 222 18.88 -10.75 14.60
CA LYS A 222 17.98 -9.80 15.28
C LYS A 222 18.33 -8.34 14.93
N VAL A 223 17.29 -7.54 14.73
CA VAL A 223 17.37 -6.08 14.57
C VAL A 223 16.64 -5.42 15.74
N TRP A 224 17.30 -4.55 16.48
CA TRP A 224 16.76 -3.99 17.72
C TRP A 224 15.98 -2.69 17.49
N VAL A 225 14.87 -2.53 18.20
CA VAL A 225 14.02 -1.33 18.19
C VAL A 225 13.55 -0.97 19.60
N GLU A 226 13.38 0.32 19.84
CA GLU A 226 12.83 0.87 21.09
C GLU A 226 11.41 1.41 20.85
N VAL A 227 10.42 0.79 21.50
CA VAL A 227 9.00 1.09 21.31
C VAL A 227 8.18 0.89 22.58
N SER A 228 7.30 1.85 22.86
CA SER A 228 6.29 1.72 23.92
C SER A 228 4.96 1.29 23.30
N LEU A 229 4.47 0.10 23.66
CA LEU A 229 3.15 -0.38 23.20
C LEU A 229 2.00 0.56 23.63
N ALA A 230 2.16 1.27 24.75
CA ALA A 230 1.19 2.26 25.19
C ALA A 230 1.19 3.50 24.31
N LYS A 231 2.37 4.00 23.91
CA LYS A 231 2.47 5.13 23.00
C LYS A 231 1.96 4.78 21.60
N LEU A 232 2.23 3.57 21.10
CA LEU A 232 1.63 3.09 19.85
C LEU A 232 0.09 3.07 19.92
N ALA A 233 -0.45 2.56 21.02
CA ALA A 233 -1.90 2.48 21.21
C ALA A 233 -2.55 3.87 21.23
N GLU A 234 -1.95 4.80 21.96
CA GLU A 234 -2.37 6.19 22.04
C GLU A 234 -2.29 6.88 20.67
N HIS A 235 -1.14 6.79 20.00
CA HIS A 235 -0.89 7.46 18.71
C HIS A 235 -1.86 6.98 17.62
N TYR A 236 -2.10 5.68 17.52
CA TYR A 236 -2.99 5.11 16.49
C TYR A 236 -4.45 4.95 16.94
N LEU A 237 -4.82 5.55 18.08
CA LEU A 237 -6.19 5.57 18.63
C LEU A 237 -6.83 4.18 18.74
N ILE A 238 -6.05 3.19 19.17
CA ILE A 238 -6.46 1.79 19.37
C ILE A 238 -6.20 1.35 20.82
N SER A 239 -6.79 0.24 21.23
CA SER A 239 -6.58 -0.25 22.60
C SER A 239 -5.17 -0.84 22.79
N ASN A 240 -4.61 -0.65 23.98
CA ASN A 240 -3.32 -1.26 24.35
C ASN A 240 -3.36 -2.80 24.23
N THR A 241 -4.49 -3.40 24.61
CA THR A 241 -4.74 -4.85 24.46
C THR A 241 -4.65 -5.28 23.00
N HIS A 242 -5.11 -4.46 22.05
CA HIS A 242 -5.00 -4.75 20.62
C HIS A 242 -3.54 -4.81 20.17
N VAL A 243 -2.75 -3.79 20.49
CA VAL A 243 -1.31 -3.76 20.17
C VAL A 243 -0.58 -4.95 20.78
N ARG A 244 -0.82 -5.24 22.06
CA ARG A 244 -0.23 -6.40 22.75
C ARG A 244 -0.55 -7.72 22.07
N ARG A 245 -1.78 -7.88 21.56
CA ARG A 245 -2.18 -9.11 20.85
C ARG A 245 -1.44 -9.27 19.52
N ILE A 246 -1.21 -8.19 18.78
CA ILE A 246 -0.39 -8.23 17.55
C ILE A 246 1.04 -8.65 17.90
N PHE A 247 1.65 -8.00 18.88
CA PHE A 247 3.02 -8.30 19.32
C PHE A 247 3.15 -9.73 19.84
N ALA A 248 2.21 -10.21 20.66
CA ALA A 248 2.23 -11.58 21.17
C ALA A 248 2.11 -12.63 20.05
N ARG A 249 1.34 -12.35 18.98
CA ARG A 249 1.27 -13.24 17.81
C ARG A 249 2.57 -13.26 17.01
N ALA A 250 3.21 -12.10 16.84
CA ALA A 250 4.51 -12.00 16.17
C ALA A 250 5.62 -12.69 16.98
N ASP A 251 5.57 -12.57 18.31
CA ASP A 251 6.44 -13.25 19.28
C ASP A 251 6.32 -14.77 19.21
N ALA A 252 5.09 -15.28 19.34
CA ALA A 252 4.81 -16.70 19.21
C ALA A 252 5.20 -17.29 17.84
N ALA A 253 5.30 -16.46 16.81
CA ALA A 253 5.71 -16.86 15.46
C ALA A 253 7.21 -16.63 15.18
N GLY A 254 7.98 -16.11 16.13
CA GLY A 254 9.42 -15.87 16.02
C GLY A 254 9.83 -14.66 15.18
N PHE A 255 8.90 -13.74 14.88
CA PHE A 255 9.18 -12.56 14.05
C PHE A 255 9.62 -11.33 14.84
N LEU A 256 9.30 -11.30 16.13
CA LEU A 256 9.68 -10.27 17.08
C LEU A 256 9.86 -10.91 18.46
N GLY A 257 10.58 -10.29 19.38
CA GLY A 257 10.52 -10.67 20.79
C GLY A 257 11.00 -9.55 21.71
N LYS A 258 10.85 -9.76 23.02
CA LYS A 258 11.36 -8.82 24.03
C LYS A 258 12.85 -9.04 24.26
N SER A 259 13.51 -7.99 24.74
CA SER A 259 14.87 -8.09 25.26
C SER A 259 14.95 -9.00 26.49
N GLU A 260 15.97 -9.85 26.54
CA GLU A 260 16.26 -10.72 27.70
C GLU A 260 16.83 -9.94 28.89
N ASP A 261 17.43 -8.76 28.63
CA ASP A 261 18.01 -7.88 29.65
C ASP A 261 16.97 -7.15 30.55
N GLY A 262 15.68 -7.44 30.36
CA GLY A 262 14.58 -6.86 31.14
C GLY A 262 14.29 -5.38 30.84
N ARG A 263 15.00 -4.75 29.88
CA ARG A 263 14.76 -3.36 29.51
C ARG A 263 13.35 -3.18 28.93
N ARG A 264 12.57 -2.33 29.59
CA ARG A 264 11.20 -2.04 29.18
C ARG A 264 11.19 -1.24 27.88
N GLY A 265 10.45 -1.73 26.89
CA GLY A 265 10.30 -1.06 25.60
C GLY A 265 11.32 -1.49 24.55
N ARG A 266 12.28 -2.36 24.89
CA ARG A 266 13.25 -2.89 23.95
C ARG A 266 12.77 -4.21 23.34
N PHE A 267 12.67 -4.24 22.02
CA PHE A 267 12.26 -5.41 21.24
C PHE A 267 13.30 -5.71 20.17
N TRP A 268 13.39 -6.97 19.77
CA TRP A 268 14.06 -7.35 18.53
C TRP A 268 13.03 -7.73 17.47
N LEU A 269 13.35 -7.45 16.21
CA LEU A 269 12.69 -7.95 15.00
C LEU A 269 13.61 -9.00 14.39
N SER A 270 13.07 -10.12 13.93
CA SER A 270 13.88 -11.11 13.19
C SER A 270 14.36 -10.54 11.86
N ALA A 271 15.56 -10.93 11.41
CA ALA A 271 16.05 -10.61 10.07
C ALA A 271 15.04 -11.03 8.98
N ARG A 272 14.39 -12.19 9.17
CA ARG A 272 13.31 -12.67 8.30
C ARG A 272 12.14 -11.70 8.20
N LEU A 273 11.71 -11.05 9.29
CA LEU A 273 10.63 -10.06 9.23
C LEU A 273 11.04 -8.84 8.39
N ILE A 274 12.30 -8.41 8.50
CA ILE A 274 12.84 -7.32 7.68
C ILE A 274 12.84 -7.71 6.20
N GLU A 275 13.35 -8.90 5.86
CA GLU A 275 13.35 -9.43 4.49
C GLU A 275 11.94 -9.56 3.90
N GLU A 276 11.00 -10.09 4.68
CA GLU A 276 9.59 -10.21 4.30
C GLU A 276 8.94 -8.83 4.08
N TYR A 277 9.25 -7.84 4.92
CA TYR A 277 8.78 -6.47 4.74
C TYR A 277 9.34 -5.83 3.47
N VAL A 278 10.67 -5.91 3.28
CA VAL A 278 11.36 -5.31 2.13
C VAL A 278 10.86 -5.92 0.82
N SER A 279 10.76 -7.25 0.74
CA SER A 279 10.27 -7.94 -0.46
C SER A 279 8.80 -7.63 -0.76
N TRP A 280 7.95 -7.53 0.27
CA TRP A 280 6.55 -7.17 0.09
C TRP A 280 6.36 -5.72 -0.37
N GLN A 281 7.13 -4.78 0.19
CA GLN A 281 7.11 -3.37 -0.24
C GLN A 281 7.69 -3.19 -1.66
N ALA A 282 8.67 -4.00 -2.06
CA ALA A 282 9.21 -3.99 -3.42
C ALA A 282 8.12 -4.21 -4.49
N VAL A 283 7.17 -5.13 -4.23
CA VAL A 283 6.03 -5.38 -5.14
C VAL A 283 5.19 -4.12 -5.34
N LYS A 284 4.91 -3.39 -4.24
CA LYS A 284 4.19 -2.12 -4.29
C LYS A 284 4.94 -1.06 -5.10
N ILE A 285 6.23 -0.92 -4.87
CA ILE A 285 7.07 0.07 -5.55
C ILE A 285 7.20 -0.23 -7.05
N GLU A 286 7.44 -1.49 -7.44
CA GLU A 286 7.45 -1.92 -8.86
C GLU A 286 6.13 -1.55 -9.55
N ALA A 287 5.00 -1.90 -8.96
CA ALA A 287 3.69 -1.65 -9.57
C ALA A 287 3.39 -0.16 -9.73
N LEU A 288 3.78 0.67 -8.74
CA LEU A 288 3.59 2.11 -8.77
C LEU A 288 4.51 2.80 -9.76
N ALA A 289 5.80 2.40 -9.82
CA ALA A 289 6.74 2.92 -10.81
C ALA A 289 6.26 2.61 -12.24
N SER A 290 5.92 1.36 -12.51
CA SER A 290 5.40 0.93 -13.81
C SER A 290 4.10 1.65 -14.20
N ALA A 291 3.21 1.92 -13.24
CA ALA A 291 1.98 2.66 -13.48
C ALA A 291 2.21 4.14 -13.76
N TYR A 292 3.16 4.75 -13.05
CA TYR A 292 3.59 6.12 -13.28
C TYR A 292 4.20 6.29 -14.68
N ASP A 293 5.12 5.41 -15.07
CA ASP A 293 5.83 5.51 -16.35
C ASP A 293 4.83 5.46 -17.51
N GLN A 294 3.92 4.46 -17.50
CA GLN A 294 2.87 4.35 -18.53
C GLN A 294 1.88 5.52 -18.57
N ALA A 295 1.54 6.07 -17.40
CA ALA A 295 0.63 7.22 -17.34
C ALA A 295 1.29 8.52 -17.82
N SER A 296 2.62 8.59 -17.73
CA SER A 296 3.45 9.73 -18.13
C SER A 296 3.81 9.69 -19.61
N ASP A 297 4.03 8.50 -20.17
CA ASP A 297 4.30 8.29 -21.60
C ASP A 297 3.08 8.63 -22.48
N TRP A 298 1.87 8.62 -21.92
CA TRP A 298 0.66 9.05 -22.63
C TRP A 298 0.61 10.56 -22.97
N ALA A 299 1.50 11.36 -22.40
CA ALA A 299 1.61 12.80 -22.65
C ALA A 299 2.72 13.17 -23.65
N ALA A 300 3.46 12.20 -24.18
CA ALA A 300 4.48 12.37 -25.23
C ALA A 300 3.95 11.89 -26.59
#